data_AF-A0A316TMU6-F1
#
_entry.id   AF-A0A316TMU6-F1
#
_cell.length_a   1.000
_cell.length_b   1.000
_cell.length_c   1.000
_cell.angle_alpha   90.00
_cell.angle_beta   90.00
_cell.angle_gamma   90.00
#
_symmetry.space_group_name_H-M   'P 1'
#
loop_
_entity.id
_entity.type
_entity.pdbx_description
1 polymer ?
#
loop_
_entity_poly.entity_id
_entity_poly.type
_entity_poly.pdbx_seq_one_letter_code
_entity_poly.pdbx_strand_id
1 'polypeptide(L)'
;MENFQLIITAQSSLFWDPSTRLLWLVTMALLGSTLFLFIYTLGLRYLQIRKQRQTERFERTLLPALFQYLDGDIGRRELEKLTGTDKLKCKVFKENVIELLKNLEGDEAVKLRSALVIKPIYDYHLQLLQSNDPELKIKACSYFRYMDLNVPFIIRLLKKEVLSDNTFLAFSAASALMGSPDLATRSYALGSLAKNRKLSEMAIMEMFYRFRNEDLNQEEEESDALMHIVSDPEITPENRAVLIRCAAESNFCHLADTFYQWLRSKEDMWNNPVVLTALIDSQRIFLNLDAADYIVRFLYHSDKKIALAAENSVGELTSREFASAIGHPIVLN
;
A
#
# COMPACT_ATOMS: atom_id res chain seq x y z
N MET A 1 -21.30 -28.36 80.03
CA MET A 1 -21.99 -28.33 78.71
C MET A 1 -22.42 -26.93 78.28
N GLU A 2 -22.54 -25.94 79.17
CA GLU A 2 -22.94 -24.57 78.80
C GLU A 2 -21.91 -23.79 77.96
N ASN A 3 -20.61 -24.01 78.16
CA ASN A 3 -19.56 -23.32 77.37
C ASN A 3 -19.50 -23.73 75.89
N PHE A 4 -20.06 -24.89 75.51
CA PHE A 4 -20.05 -25.34 74.11
C PHE A 4 -21.18 -24.70 73.29
N GLN A 5 -22.30 -24.33 73.92
CA GLN A 5 -23.38 -23.64 73.23
C GLN A 5 -23.03 -22.17 72.91
N LEU A 6 -22.25 -21.50 73.76
CA LEU A 6 -21.81 -20.11 73.56
C LEU A 6 -20.82 -19.94 72.39
N ILE A 7 -19.99 -20.96 72.11
CA ILE A 7 -19.04 -20.91 70.99
C ILE A 7 -19.79 -21.07 69.65
N ILE A 8 -20.81 -21.93 69.62
CA ILE A 8 -21.62 -22.16 68.41
C ILE A 8 -22.52 -20.94 68.10
N THR A 9 -23.04 -20.25 69.13
CA THR A 9 -23.82 -19.01 68.92
C THR A 9 -22.97 -17.79 68.60
N ALA A 10 -21.73 -17.70 69.09
CA ALA A 10 -20.79 -16.64 68.69
C ALA A 10 -20.23 -16.84 67.27
N GLN A 11 -20.03 -18.09 66.83
CA GLN A 11 -19.67 -18.39 65.44
C GLN A 11 -20.82 -18.13 64.47
N SER A 12 -22.07 -18.36 64.88
CA SER A 12 -23.22 -18.10 64.02
C SER A 12 -23.50 -16.60 63.88
N SER A 13 -23.29 -15.77 64.90
CA SER A 13 -23.50 -14.32 64.81
C SER A 13 -22.45 -13.59 63.95
N LEU A 14 -21.20 -14.10 63.92
CA LEU A 14 -20.14 -13.57 63.04
C LEU A 14 -20.40 -13.84 61.55
N PHE A 15 -21.14 -14.91 61.24
CA PHE A 15 -21.51 -15.29 59.88
C PHE A 15 -22.64 -14.42 59.28
N TRP A 16 -23.28 -13.58 60.08
CA TRP A 16 -24.43 -12.77 59.66
C TRP A 16 -24.20 -11.26 59.67
N ASP A 17 -22.96 -10.80 59.89
CA ASP A 17 -22.62 -9.38 59.86
C ASP A 17 -22.79 -8.81 58.42
N PRO A 18 -23.35 -7.61 58.21
CA PRO A 18 -23.64 -7.08 56.88
C PRO A 18 -22.41 -6.97 55.98
N SER A 19 -21.25 -6.72 56.60
CA SER A 19 -19.93 -6.63 55.96
C SER A 19 -19.49 -7.96 55.35
N THR A 20 -19.67 -9.08 56.05
CA THR A 20 -19.29 -10.42 55.58
C THR A 20 -20.21 -10.91 54.47
N ARG A 21 -21.51 -10.59 54.53
CA ARG A 21 -22.46 -10.86 53.43
C ARG A 21 -22.10 -10.10 52.15
N LEU A 22 -21.74 -8.83 52.27
CA LEU A 22 -21.36 -8.00 51.13
C LEU A 22 -20.06 -8.50 50.50
N LEU A 23 -19.07 -8.90 51.32
CA LEU A 23 -17.84 -9.52 50.85
C LEU A 23 -18.08 -10.85 50.12
N TRP A 24 -18.99 -11.69 50.62
CA TRP A 24 -19.42 -12.93 49.96
C TRP A 24 -20.14 -12.68 48.63
N LEU A 25 -21.03 -11.69 48.58
CA LEU A 25 -21.72 -11.32 47.33
C LEU A 25 -20.75 -10.81 46.28
N VAL A 26 -19.81 -9.93 46.67
CA VAL A 26 -18.80 -9.39 45.76
C VAL A 26 -17.86 -10.50 45.27
N THR A 27 -17.40 -11.39 46.16
CA THR A 27 -16.55 -12.52 45.75
C THR A 27 -17.29 -13.49 44.83
N MET A 28 -18.55 -13.82 45.10
CA MET A 28 -19.36 -14.66 44.21
C MET A 28 -19.61 -14.00 42.85
N ALA A 29 -19.85 -12.70 42.80
CA ALA A 29 -20.00 -11.95 41.56
C ALA A 29 -18.69 -11.91 40.75
N LEU A 30 -17.55 -11.71 41.40
CA LEU A 30 -16.22 -11.80 40.78
C LEU A 30 -15.91 -13.20 40.27
N LEU A 31 -16.24 -14.24 41.04
CA LEU A 31 -16.07 -15.63 40.63
C LEU A 31 -16.95 -15.96 39.41
N GLY A 32 -18.21 -15.54 39.41
CA GLY A 32 -19.11 -15.71 38.28
C GLY A 32 -18.62 -14.99 37.02
N SER A 33 -18.17 -13.73 37.16
CA SER A 33 -17.59 -12.94 36.07
C SER A 33 -16.33 -13.58 35.47
N THR A 34 -15.40 -14.01 36.32
CA THR A 34 -14.16 -14.66 35.88
C THR A 34 -14.42 -16.01 35.22
N LEU A 35 -15.36 -16.81 35.75
CA LEU A 35 -15.80 -18.06 35.12
C LEU A 35 -16.44 -17.81 33.75
N PHE A 36 -17.29 -16.78 33.63
CA PHE A 36 -17.91 -16.41 32.36
C PHE A 36 -16.86 -16.01 31.32
N LEU A 37 -15.89 -15.16 31.68
CA LEU A 37 -14.78 -14.79 30.79
C LEU A 37 -13.94 -16.00 30.39
N PHE A 38 -13.71 -16.93 31.31
CA PHE A 38 -12.96 -18.16 31.03
C PHE A 38 -13.71 -19.07 30.04
N ILE A 39 -15.01 -19.27 30.23
CA ILE A 39 -15.84 -20.06 29.29
C ILE A 39 -15.93 -19.36 27.93
N TYR A 40 -16.10 -18.04 27.91
CA TYR A 40 -16.15 -17.25 26.69
C TYR A 40 -14.84 -17.32 25.89
N THR A 41 -13.69 -17.19 26.56
CA THR A 41 -12.37 -17.30 25.92
C THR A 41 -12.08 -18.71 25.42
N LEU A 42 -12.46 -19.76 26.16
CA LEU A 42 -12.41 -21.14 25.67
C LEU A 42 -13.28 -21.36 24.43
N GLY A 43 -14.50 -20.80 24.43
CA GLY A 43 -15.41 -20.86 23.29
C GLY A 43 -14.82 -20.21 22.04
N LEU A 44 -14.25 -19.00 22.18
CA LEU A 44 -13.55 -18.32 21.09
C LEU A 44 -12.36 -19.13 20.57
N ARG A 45 -11.55 -19.69 21.48
CA ARG A 45 -10.39 -20.51 21.10
C ARG A 45 -10.80 -21.78 20.36
N TYR A 46 -11.87 -22.45 20.79
CA TYR A 46 -12.41 -23.61 20.11
C TYR A 46 -12.92 -23.27 18.69
N LEU A 47 -13.66 -22.17 18.55
CA LEU A 47 -14.12 -21.67 17.26
C LEU A 47 -12.94 -21.35 16.33
N GLN A 48 -11.88 -20.73 16.87
CA GLN A 48 -10.68 -20.40 16.12
C GLN A 48 -9.95 -21.66 15.64
N ILE A 49 -9.75 -22.66 16.50
CA ILE A 49 -9.14 -23.94 16.13
C ILE A 49 -9.96 -24.65 15.06
N ARG A 50 -11.29 -24.66 15.19
CA ARG A 50 -12.17 -25.29 14.20
C ARG A 50 -12.05 -24.59 12.84
N LYS A 51 -12.03 -23.26 12.83
CA LYS A 51 -11.87 -22.47 11.60
C LYS A 51 -10.50 -22.71 10.97
N GLN A 52 -9.44 -22.72 11.76
CA GLN A 52 -8.07 -22.99 11.30
C GLN A 52 -7.96 -24.38 10.65
N ARG A 53 -8.52 -25.43 11.28
CA ARG A 53 -8.57 -26.77 10.68
C ARG A 53 -9.36 -26.82 9.37
N GLN A 54 -10.41 -26.01 9.22
CA GLN A 54 -11.14 -25.91 7.96
C GLN A 54 -10.32 -25.20 6.88
N THR A 55 -9.65 -24.10 7.23
CA THR A 55 -8.71 -23.39 6.36
C THR A 55 -7.63 -24.33 5.83
N GLU A 56 -6.94 -25.04 6.71
CA GLU A 56 -5.86 -25.99 6.35
C GLU A 56 -6.37 -27.12 5.43
N ARG A 57 -7.59 -27.61 5.64
CA ARG A 57 -8.19 -28.62 4.75
C ARG A 57 -8.43 -28.08 3.35
N PHE A 58 -8.95 -26.85 3.26
CA PHE A 58 -9.17 -26.22 1.96
C PHE A 58 -7.86 -25.88 1.27
N GLU A 59 -6.87 -25.38 2.01
CA GLU A 59 -5.53 -25.09 1.50
C GLU A 59 -4.87 -26.33 0.89
N ARG A 60 -4.92 -27.47 1.60
CA ARG A 60 -4.40 -28.76 1.10
C ARG A 60 -5.07 -29.26 -0.19
N THR A 61 -6.27 -28.77 -0.50
CA THR A 61 -7.00 -29.17 -1.72
C THR A 61 -6.84 -28.13 -2.83
N LEU A 62 -6.90 -26.84 -2.49
CA LEU A 62 -6.90 -25.74 -3.44
C LEU A 62 -5.50 -25.37 -3.92
N LEU A 63 -4.48 -25.47 -3.07
CA LEU A 63 -3.11 -25.15 -3.46
C LEU A 63 -2.57 -26.09 -4.55
N PRO A 64 -2.71 -27.43 -4.45
CA PRO A 64 -2.33 -28.32 -5.55
C PRO A 64 -3.12 -28.06 -6.83
N ALA A 65 -4.42 -27.74 -6.72
CA ALA A 65 -5.25 -27.40 -7.87
C ALA A 65 -4.78 -26.09 -8.54
N LEU A 66 -4.31 -25.11 -7.77
CA LEU A 66 -3.71 -23.89 -8.34
C LEU A 66 -2.43 -24.19 -9.11
N PHE A 67 -1.57 -25.08 -8.63
CA PHE A 67 -0.39 -25.50 -9.37
C PHE A 67 -0.75 -26.25 -10.66
N GLN A 68 -1.68 -27.21 -10.60
CA GLN A 68 -2.21 -27.87 -11.80
C GLN A 68 -2.82 -26.89 -12.80
N TYR A 69 -3.46 -25.83 -12.30
CA TYR A 69 -3.99 -24.78 -13.17
C TYR A 69 -2.86 -24.00 -13.85
N LEU A 70 -1.80 -23.65 -13.13
CA LEU A 70 -0.61 -23.00 -13.67
C LEU A 70 0.08 -23.87 -14.73
N ASP A 71 0.19 -25.17 -14.49
CA ASP A 71 0.76 -26.15 -15.43
C ASP A 71 -0.15 -26.38 -16.66
N GLY A 72 -1.44 -26.05 -16.54
CA GLY A 72 -2.43 -26.21 -17.63
C GLY A 72 -3.14 -27.56 -17.63
N ASP A 73 -2.90 -28.39 -16.61
CA ASP A 73 -3.56 -29.68 -16.42
C ASP A 73 -5.05 -29.53 -16.14
N ILE A 74 -5.45 -28.44 -15.47
CA ILE A 74 -6.86 -28.13 -15.21
C ILE A 74 -7.27 -26.78 -15.78
N GLY A 75 -8.53 -26.70 -16.21
CA GLY A 75 -9.11 -25.48 -16.74
C GLY A 75 -9.76 -24.61 -15.65
N ARG A 76 -10.01 -23.32 -15.96
CA ARG A 76 -10.71 -22.40 -15.06
C ARG A 76 -12.06 -22.91 -14.58
N ARG A 77 -12.82 -23.61 -15.42
CA ARG A 77 -14.12 -24.19 -15.05
C ARG A 77 -14.00 -25.25 -13.95
N GLU A 78 -12.88 -25.96 -13.88
CA GLU A 78 -12.63 -26.96 -12.84
C GLU A 78 -12.25 -26.30 -11.53
N LEU A 79 -11.41 -25.26 -11.59
CA LEU A 79 -11.16 -24.38 -10.44
C LEU A 79 -12.47 -23.78 -9.88
N GLU A 80 -13.34 -23.26 -10.75
CA GLU A 80 -14.64 -22.70 -10.34
C GLU A 80 -15.52 -23.74 -9.61
N LYS A 81 -15.50 -25.00 -10.07
CA LYS A 81 -16.21 -26.11 -9.40
C LYS A 81 -15.61 -26.44 -8.03
N LEU A 82 -14.28 -26.43 -7.91
CA LEU A 82 -13.57 -26.72 -6.66
C LEU A 82 -13.78 -25.64 -5.59
N THR A 83 -13.69 -24.37 -6.01
CA THR A 83 -13.94 -23.21 -5.15
C THR A 83 -15.41 -23.14 -4.74
N GLY A 84 -16.33 -23.37 -5.68
CA GLY A 84 -17.77 -23.35 -5.44
C GLY A 84 -18.26 -21.98 -4.92
N THR A 85 -19.34 -21.99 -4.13
CA THR A 85 -19.95 -20.78 -3.53
C THR A 85 -19.65 -20.62 -2.04
N ASP A 86 -18.84 -21.51 -1.46
CA ASP A 86 -18.47 -21.44 -0.05
C ASP A 86 -17.55 -20.24 0.19
N LYS A 87 -17.99 -19.32 1.06
CA LYS A 87 -17.26 -18.09 1.39
C LYS A 87 -15.89 -18.36 1.98
N LEU A 88 -15.73 -19.40 2.80
CA LEU A 88 -14.44 -19.75 3.40
C LEU A 88 -13.49 -20.33 2.34
N LYS A 89 -13.98 -21.19 1.44
CA LYS A 89 -13.18 -21.69 0.31
C LYS A 89 -12.75 -20.56 -0.62
N CYS A 90 -13.67 -19.67 -1.00
CA CYS A 90 -13.38 -18.49 -1.82
C CYS A 90 -12.31 -17.61 -1.17
N LYS A 91 -12.38 -17.43 0.16
CA LYS A 91 -11.40 -16.68 0.92
C LYS A 91 -10.02 -17.34 0.87
N VAL A 92 -9.92 -18.64 1.18
CA VAL A 92 -8.66 -19.40 1.16
C VAL A 92 -8.06 -19.41 -0.24
N PHE A 93 -8.87 -19.66 -1.26
CA PHE A 93 -8.45 -19.63 -2.65
C PHE A 93 -7.80 -18.29 -3.02
N LYS A 94 -8.48 -17.18 -2.70
CA LYS A 94 -7.97 -15.83 -2.96
C LYS A 94 -6.67 -15.56 -2.20
N GLU A 95 -6.59 -15.95 -0.92
CA GLU A 95 -5.37 -15.76 -0.11
C GLU A 95 -4.18 -16.51 -0.71
N ASN A 96 -4.36 -17.78 -1.11
CA ASN A 96 -3.33 -18.56 -1.77
C ASN A 96 -2.90 -17.94 -3.10
N VAL A 97 -3.84 -17.48 -3.92
CA VAL A 97 -3.53 -16.80 -5.19
C VAL A 97 -2.71 -15.54 -4.94
N ILE A 98 -3.11 -14.69 -3.99
CA ILE A 98 -2.38 -13.46 -3.65
C ILE A 98 -0.99 -13.77 -3.12
N GLU A 99 -0.83 -14.82 -2.32
CA GLU A 99 0.46 -15.23 -1.79
C GLU A 99 1.41 -15.71 -2.88
N LEU A 100 0.92 -16.53 -3.81
CA LEU A 100 1.68 -16.98 -4.98
C LEU A 100 2.04 -15.80 -5.90
N LEU A 101 1.13 -14.84 -6.13
CA LEU A 101 1.39 -13.65 -6.95
C LEU A 101 2.55 -12.77 -6.44
N LYS A 102 2.97 -12.91 -5.17
CA LYS A 102 4.12 -12.16 -4.65
C LYS A 102 5.47 -12.72 -5.10
N ASN A 103 5.49 -13.97 -5.55
CA ASN A 103 6.71 -14.70 -5.88
C ASN A 103 6.78 -15.09 -7.37
N LEU A 104 5.80 -14.66 -8.17
CA LEU A 104 5.67 -15.04 -9.57
C LEU A 104 5.69 -13.79 -10.46
N GLU A 105 6.37 -13.91 -11.59
CA GLU A 105 6.47 -12.90 -12.64
C GLU A 105 6.10 -13.52 -14.01
N GLY A 106 5.91 -12.69 -15.03
CA GLY A 106 5.62 -13.16 -16.39
C GLY A 106 4.27 -13.88 -16.58
N ASP A 107 4.22 -14.83 -17.51
CA ASP A 107 2.98 -15.50 -17.96
C ASP A 107 2.25 -16.25 -16.84
N GLU A 108 2.99 -16.82 -15.88
CA GLU A 108 2.40 -17.51 -14.72
C GLU A 108 1.63 -16.53 -13.84
N ALA A 109 2.19 -15.33 -13.60
CA ALA A 109 1.50 -14.28 -12.87
C ALA A 109 0.22 -13.83 -13.59
N VAL A 110 0.28 -13.62 -14.90
CA VAL A 110 -0.90 -13.25 -15.72
C VAL A 110 -1.98 -14.33 -15.63
N LYS A 111 -1.60 -15.60 -15.79
CA LYS A 111 -2.52 -16.74 -15.67
C LYS A 111 -3.15 -16.80 -14.28
N LEU A 112 -2.36 -16.56 -13.24
CA LEU A 112 -2.81 -16.56 -11.85
C LEU A 112 -3.76 -15.39 -11.52
N ARG A 113 -3.50 -14.18 -12.07
CA ARG A 113 -4.43 -13.04 -11.97
C ARG A 113 -5.79 -13.38 -12.59
N SER A 114 -5.79 -14.12 -13.70
CA SER A 114 -7.03 -14.56 -14.35
C SER A 114 -7.85 -15.53 -13.47
N ALA A 115 -7.19 -16.28 -12.57
CA ALA A 115 -7.86 -17.15 -11.59
C ALA A 115 -8.63 -16.35 -10.53
N LEU A 116 -8.27 -15.09 -10.26
CA LEU A 116 -9.04 -14.23 -9.36
C LEU A 116 -10.41 -13.85 -9.92
N VAL A 117 -10.62 -13.94 -11.24
CA VAL A 117 -11.86 -13.54 -11.92
C VAL A 117 -12.98 -14.59 -11.75
N ILE A 118 -12.75 -15.67 -11.00
CA ILE A 118 -13.77 -16.68 -10.68
C ILE A 118 -15.03 -16.02 -10.12
N LYS A 119 -16.17 -16.31 -10.77
CA LYS A 119 -17.42 -15.53 -10.62
C LYS A 119 -17.86 -15.30 -9.16
N PRO A 120 -17.91 -16.31 -8.26
CA PRO A 120 -18.29 -16.09 -6.87
C PRO A 120 -17.38 -15.11 -6.09
N ILE A 121 -16.08 -15.12 -6.38
CA ILE A 121 -15.11 -14.22 -5.74
C ILE A 121 -15.25 -12.80 -6.30
N TYR A 122 -15.33 -12.71 -7.62
CA TYR A 122 -15.49 -11.45 -8.33
C TYR A 122 -16.79 -10.74 -7.94
N ASP A 123 -17.93 -11.43 -7.99
CA ASP A 123 -19.24 -10.87 -7.67
C ASP A 123 -19.30 -10.41 -6.21
N TYR A 124 -18.67 -11.16 -5.29
CA TYR A 124 -18.58 -10.76 -3.88
C TYR A 124 -17.82 -9.43 -3.72
N HIS A 125 -16.63 -9.31 -4.32
CA HIS A 125 -15.84 -8.09 -4.21
C HIS A 125 -16.45 -6.91 -4.97
N LEU A 126 -17.18 -7.16 -6.05
CA LEU A 126 -17.96 -6.15 -6.75
C LEU A 126 -19.06 -5.56 -5.86
N GLN A 127 -19.81 -6.42 -5.15
CA GLN A 127 -20.83 -5.97 -4.20
C GLN A 127 -20.21 -5.13 -3.07
N LEU A 128 -19.02 -5.52 -2.58
CA LEU A 128 -18.30 -4.74 -1.57
C LEU A 128 -17.89 -3.36 -2.09
N LEU A 129 -17.42 -3.26 -3.33
CA LEU A 129 -17.05 -1.98 -3.96
C LEU A 129 -18.26 -1.05 -4.13
N GLN A 130 -19.43 -1.62 -4.36
CA GLN A 130 -20.69 -0.87 -4.52
C GLN A 130 -21.36 -0.52 -3.18
N SER A 131 -20.85 -1.03 -2.06
CA SER A 131 -21.41 -0.75 -0.74
C SER A 131 -21.19 0.72 -0.33
N ASN A 132 -22.00 1.22 0.59
CA ASN A 132 -21.81 2.57 1.14
C ASN A 132 -20.76 2.62 2.26
N ASP A 133 -20.22 1.48 2.69
CA ASP A 133 -19.26 1.37 3.79
C ASP A 133 -17.82 1.51 3.25
N PRO A 134 -17.07 2.55 3.67
CA PRO A 134 -15.69 2.75 3.25
C PRO A 134 -14.78 1.56 3.54
N GLU A 135 -14.99 0.84 4.65
CA GLU A 135 -14.15 -0.32 5.00
C GLU A 135 -14.36 -1.49 4.03
N LEU A 136 -15.60 -1.71 3.60
CA LEU A 136 -15.93 -2.72 2.61
C LEU A 136 -15.37 -2.34 1.24
N LYS A 137 -15.43 -1.07 0.87
CA LYS A 137 -14.80 -0.58 -0.37
C LYS A 137 -13.29 -0.75 -0.35
N ILE A 138 -12.62 -0.44 0.76
CA ILE A 138 -11.17 -0.66 0.93
C ILE A 138 -10.84 -2.15 0.73
N LYS A 139 -11.61 -3.06 1.34
CA LYS A 139 -11.44 -4.52 1.14
C LYS A 139 -11.64 -4.93 -0.31
N ALA A 140 -12.55 -4.30 -1.04
CA ALA A 140 -12.74 -4.54 -2.47
C ALA A 140 -11.57 -4.03 -3.30
N CYS A 141 -11.10 -2.81 -3.05
CA CYS A 141 -9.95 -2.21 -3.73
C CYS A 141 -8.69 -3.08 -3.57
N SER A 142 -8.46 -3.62 -2.36
CA SER A 142 -7.35 -4.53 -2.09
C SER A 142 -7.38 -5.79 -2.96
N TYR A 143 -8.58 -6.30 -3.30
CA TYR A 143 -8.73 -7.42 -4.23
C TYR A 143 -8.47 -6.99 -5.68
N PHE A 144 -9.07 -5.89 -6.14
CA PHE A 144 -8.92 -5.40 -7.51
C PHE A 144 -7.48 -4.98 -7.85
N ARG A 145 -6.66 -4.62 -6.86
CA ARG A 145 -5.22 -4.36 -7.02
C ARG A 145 -4.43 -5.53 -7.62
N TYR A 146 -4.87 -6.77 -7.40
CA TYR A 146 -4.19 -7.96 -7.91
C TYR A 146 -4.77 -8.46 -9.23
N MET A 147 -5.65 -7.70 -9.86
CA MET A 147 -6.29 -8.07 -11.11
C MET A 147 -5.81 -7.16 -12.24
N ASP A 148 -5.78 -7.70 -13.46
CA ASP A 148 -5.63 -6.87 -14.66
C ASP A 148 -6.92 -6.10 -14.89
N LEU A 149 -6.88 -4.81 -14.54
CA LEU A 149 -8.08 -3.99 -14.47
C LEU A 149 -8.45 -3.42 -15.85
N ASN A 150 -9.21 -4.23 -16.60
CA ASN A 150 -9.66 -3.92 -17.96
C ASN A 150 -11.17 -3.67 -18.08
N VAL A 151 -11.91 -3.70 -16.98
CA VAL A 151 -13.39 -3.57 -16.99
C VAL A 151 -13.79 -2.11 -16.79
N PRO A 152 -14.32 -1.41 -17.81
CA PRO A 152 -14.59 0.04 -17.74
C PRO A 152 -15.52 0.44 -16.59
N PHE A 153 -16.49 -0.43 -16.27
CA PHE A 153 -17.40 -0.21 -15.16
C PHE A 153 -16.68 -0.14 -13.80
N ILE A 154 -15.72 -1.04 -13.54
CA ILE A 154 -14.95 -1.07 -12.29
C ILE A 154 -14.00 0.12 -12.23
N ILE A 155 -13.31 0.42 -13.35
CA ILE A 155 -12.44 1.59 -13.46
C ILE A 155 -13.23 2.86 -13.09
N ARG A 156 -14.44 3.03 -13.62
CA ARG A 156 -15.28 4.18 -13.30
C ARG A 156 -15.65 4.26 -11.81
N LEU A 157 -15.96 3.12 -11.19
CA LEU A 157 -16.23 3.08 -9.74
C LEU A 157 -14.99 3.48 -8.94
N LEU A 158 -13.83 2.90 -9.27
CA LEU A 158 -12.58 3.19 -8.57
C LEU A 158 -12.15 4.66 -8.77
N LYS A 159 -12.26 5.22 -9.98
CA LYS A 159 -11.95 6.64 -10.25
C LYS A 159 -12.74 7.58 -9.33
N LYS A 160 -14.02 7.27 -9.06
CA LYS A 160 -14.83 8.02 -8.09
C LYS A 160 -14.26 7.93 -6.67
N GLU A 161 -13.82 6.74 -6.25
CA GLU A 161 -13.29 6.53 -4.90
C GLU A 161 -11.89 7.13 -4.69
N VAL A 162 -11.09 7.34 -5.75
CA VAL A 162 -9.79 8.05 -5.66
C VAL A 162 -9.96 9.48 -5.15
N LEU A 163 -11.10 10.11 -5.44
CA LEU A 163 -11.43 11.47 -5.01
C LEU A 163 -12.05 11.54 -3.61
N SER A 164 -12.08 10.42 -2.88
CA SER A 164 -12.66 10.34 -1.53
C SER A 164 -11.85 11.15 -0.51
N ASP A 165 -12.54 11.84 0.41
CA ASP A 165 -11.93 12.51 1.57
C ASP A 165 -11.27 11.52 2.55
N ASN A 166 -11.71 10.26 2.56
CA ASN A 166 -11.05 9.19 3.29
C ASN A 166 -9.77 8.78 2.54
N THR A 167 -8.62 9.15 3.12
CA THR A 167 -7.28 8.92 2.54
C THR A 167 -6.98 7.45 2.31
N PHE A 168 -7.40 6.55 3.21
CA PHE A 168 -7.19 5.11 3.04
C PHE A 168 -7.98 4.56 1.85
N LEU A 169 -9.20 5.04 1.66
CA LEU A 169 -10.03 4.64 0.52
C LEU A 169 -9.47 5.22 -0.79
N ALA A 170 -9.11 6.50 -0.81
CA ALA A 170 -8.50 7.14 -1.97
C ALA A 170 -7.21 6.42 -2.42
N PHE A 171 -6.32 6.14 -1.46
CA PHE A 171 -5.09 5.39 -1.69
C PHE A 171 -5.37 3.97 -2.19
N SER A 172 -6.30 3.25 -1.55
CA SER A 172 -6.65 1.88 -1.94
C SER A 172 -7.23 1.83 -3.36
N ALA A 173 -8.09 2.79 -3.70
CA ALA A 173 -8.68 2.90 -5.03
C ALA A 173 -7.62 3.25 -6.09
N ALA A 174 -6.71 4.18 -5.79
CA ALA A 174 -5.60 4.54 -6.67
C ALA A 174 -4.68 3.33 -6.90
N SER A 175 -4.32 2.62 -5.83
CA SER A 175 -3.52 1.40 -5.89
C SER A 175 -4.19 0.31 -6.72
N ALA A 176 -5.53 0.20 -6.69
CA ALA A 176 -6.27 -0.72 -7.56
C ALA A 176 -6.24 -0.28 -9.03
N LEU A 177 -6.35 1.02 -9.32
CA LEU A 177 -6.25 1.56 -10.68
C LEU A 177 -4.85 1.37 -11.29
N MET A 178 -3.79 1.31 -10.46
CA MET A 178 -2.43 1.00 -10.94
C MET A 178 -2.32 -0.40 -11.56
N GLY A 179 -3.23 -1.32 -11.24
CA GLY A 179 -3.31 -2.63 -11.90
C GLY A 179 -3.91 -2.58 -13.33
N SER A 180 -4.24 -1.40 -13.85
CA SER A 180 -4.71 -1.25 -15.22
C SER A 180 -3.53 -1.15 -16.19
N PRO A 181 -3.56 -1.85 -17.34
CA PRO A 181 -2.54 -1.68 -18.38
C PRO A 181 -2.67 -0.34 -19.12
N ASP A 182 -3.80 0.36 -18.97
CA ASP A 182 -4.04 1.66 -19.58
C ASP A 182 -3.28 2.78 -18.83
N LEU A 183 -2.29 3.38 -19.50
CA LEU A 183 -1.49 4.49 -18.96
C LEU A 183 -2.37 5.68 -18.56
N ALA A 184 -3.44 5.99 -19.30
CA ALA A 184 -4.32 7.10 -18.95
C ALA A 184 -5.02 6.88 -17.60
N THR A 185 -5.38 5.63 -17.29
CA THR A 185 -5.97 5.25 -16.02
C THR A 185 -4.96 5.31 -14.87
N ARG A 186 -3.72 4.83 -15.08
CA ARG A 186 -2.63 4.96 -14.09
C ARG A 186 -2.26 6.42 -13.82
N SER A 187 -2.15 7.23 -14.88
CA SER A 187 -1.87 8.66 -14.80
C SER A 187 -2.93 9.43 -14.02
N TYR A 188 -4.21 9.13 -14.29
CA TYR A 188 -5.33 9.69 -13.53
C TYR A 188 -5.23 9.35 -12.05
N ALA A 189 -4.89 8.11 -11.71
CA ALA A 189 -4.76 7.65 -10.33
C ALA A 189 -3.63 8.37 -9.61
N LEU A 190 -2.42 8.43 -10.20
CA LEU A 190 -1.27 9.11 -9.61
C LEU A 190 -1.52 10.61 -9.45
N GLY A 191 -1.99 11.27 -10.50
CA GLY A 191 -2.25 12.71 -10.49
C GLY A 191 -3.34 13.11 -9.50
N SER A 192 -4.46 12.39 -9.46
CA SER A 192 -5.53 12.65 -8.50
C SER A 192 -5.08 12.45 -7.06
N LEU A 193 -4.27 11.42 -6.81
CA LEU A 193 -3.77 11.12 -5.48
C LEU A 193 -2.71 12.15 -5.04
N ALA A 194 -1.82 12.58 -5.94
CA ALA A 194 -0.80 13.60 -5.67
C ALA A 194 -1.37 14.98 -5.30
N LYS A 195 -2.63 15.28 -5.68
CA LYS A 195 -3.34 16.49 -5.25
C LYS A 195 -3.82 16.43 -3.80
N ASN A 196 -3.88 15.24 -3.20
CA ASN A 196 -4.37 15.07 -1.83
C ASN A 196 -3.29 15.43 -0.80
N ARG A 197 -3.48 16.57 -0.12
CA ARG A 197 -2.55 17.12 0.88
C ARG A 197 -2.41 16.30 2.16
N LYS A 198 -3.33 15.35 2.41
CA LYS A 198 -3.36 14.56 3.64
C LYS A 198 -2.56 13.26 3.54
N LEU A 199 -1.99 12.95 2.37
CA LEU A 199 -1.22 11.73 2.17
C LEU A 199 0.22 11.91 2.62
N SER A 200 0.81 10.80 3.07
CA SER A 200 2.23 10.76 3.38
C SER A 200 3.07 10.72 2.11
N GLU A 201 4.31 11.23 2.21
CA GLU A 201 5.34 11.07 1.16
C GLU A 201 5.48 9.61 0.75
N MET A 202 5.52 8.67 1.71
CA MET A 202 5.60 7.23 1.45
C MET A 202 4.45 6.70 0.58
N ALA A 203 3.23 7.22 0.75
CA ALA A 203 2.09 6.79 -0.06
C ALA A 203 2.22 7.23 -1.53
N ILE A 204 2.78 8.42 -1.76
CA ILE A 204 3.04 8.94 -3.10
C ILE A 204 4.16 8.15 -3.75
N MET A 205 5.25 7.87 -3.01
CA MET A 205 6.34 7.02 -3.49
C MET A 205 5.85 5.63 -3.89
N GLU A 206 5.04 4.97 -3.05
CA GLU A 206 4.50 3.65 -3.41
C GLU A 206 3.66 3.71 -4.69
N MET A 207 2.84 4.73 -4.86
CA MET A 207 2.05 4.88 -6.08
C MET A 207 2.90 5.21 -7.30
N PHE A 208 3.98 5.95 -7.14
CA PHE A 208 4.94 6.21 -8.21
C PHE A 208 5.57 4.90 -8.71
N TYR A 209 6.07 4.06 -7.79
CA TYR A 209 6.69 2.78 -8.17
C TYR A 209 5.71 1.83 -8.87
N ARG A 210 4.42 1.91 -8.54
CA ARG A 210 3.35 1.17 -9.24
C ARG A 210 2.91 1.82 -10.55
N PHE A 211 3.13 3.12 -10.69
CA PHE A 211 2.85 3.85 -11.93
C PHE A 211 3.81 3.44 -13.03
N ARG A 212 5.04 3.03 -12.71
CA ARG A 212 6.00 2.50 -13.69
C ARG A 212 5.61 1.10 -14.12
N ASN A 213 5.52 0.85 -15.43
CA ASN A 213 5.50 -0.50 -15.97
C ASN A 213 6.93 -0.89 -16.35
N GLU A 214 7.34 -2.14 -16.10
CA GLU A 214 8.70 -2.60 -16.45
C GLU A 214 8.87 -2.85 -17.95
N ASP A 215 7.82 -2.63 -18.76
CA ASP A 215 7.88 -2.70 -20.22
C ASP A 215 8.61 -1.46 -20.77
N LEU A 216 9.86 -1.67 -21.21
CA LEU A 216 10.75 -0.65 -21.77
C LEU A 216 10.12 0.14 -22.94
N ASN A 217 9.11 -0.42 -23.62
CA ASN A 217 8.45 0.25 -24.74
C ASN A 217 7.49 1.38 -24.32
N GLN A 218 7.22 1.56 -23.03
CA GLN A 218 6.31 2.59 -22.52
C GLN A 218 7.03 3.74 -21.78
N GLU A 219 8.36 3.70 -21.66
CA GLU A 219 9.11 4.64 -20.83
C GLU A 219 8.93 6.12 -21.28
N GLU A 220 8.90 6.37 -22.59
CA GLU A 220 8.68 7.71 -23.15
C GLU A 220 7.27 8.23 -22.85
N GLU A 221 6.23 7.40 -23.10
CA GLU A 221 4.85 7.77 -22.79
C GLU A 221 4.62 7.98 -21.28
N GLU A 222 5.24 7.15 -20.44
CA GLU A 222 5.22 7.29 -18.98
C GLU A 222 5.91 8.58 -18.52
N SER A 223 7.02 8.96 -19.17
CA SER A 223 7.72 10.21 -18.93
C SER A 223 6.84 11.42 -19.23
N ASP A 224 6.19 11.43 -20.40
CA ASP A 224 5.28 12.51 -20.82
C ASP A 224 4.07 12.63 -19.88
N ALA A 225 3.46 11.50 -19.52
CA ALA A 225 2.36 11.48 -18.56
C ALA A 225 2.79 12.02 -17.19
N LEU A 226 3.99 11.64 -16.72
CA LEU A 226 4.54 12.12 -15.47
C LEU A 226 4.85 13.63 -15.53
N MET A 227 5.36 14.15 -16.64
CA MET A 227 5.56 15.59 -16.84
C MET A 227 4.25 16.36 -16.69
N HIS A 228 3.19 15.86 -17.30
CA HIS A 228 1.86 16.47 -17.18
C HIS A 228 1.36 16.47 -15.74
N ILE A 229 1.59 15.39 -14.99
CA ILE A 229 1.23 15.32 -13.57
C ILE A 229 2.06 16.33 -12.76
N VAL A 230 3.38 16.31 -12.85
CA VAL A 230 4.28 17.15 -12.03
C VAL A 230 4.05 18.64 -12.28
N SER A 231 3.69 19.01 -13.51
CA SER A 231 3.38 20.40 -13.91
C SER A 231 2.00 20.88 -13.48
N ASP A 232 1.16 20.00 -12.92
CA ASP A 232 -0.18 20.37 -12.47
C ASP A 232 -0.11 21.36 -11.29
N PRO A 233 -0.73 22.56 -11.40
CA PRO A 233 -0.66 23.59 -10.36
C PRO A 233 -1.42 23.21 -9.08
N GLU A 234 -2.33 22.23 -9.12
CA GLU A 234 -3.08 21.78 -7.94
C GLU A 234 -2.24 20.90 -7.00
N ILE A 235 -1.13 20.34 -7.48
CA ILE A 235 -0.22 19.54 -6.66
C ILE A 235 0.58 20.44 -5.72
N THR A 236 0.69 20.03 -4.46
CA THR A 236 1.45 20.79 -3.47
C THR A 236 2.96 20.72 -3.75
N PRO A 237 3.74 21.73 -3.34
CA PRO A 237 5.19 21.71 -3.49
C PRO A 237 5.85 20.45 -2.92
N GLU A 238 5.37 19.95 -1.78
CA GLU A 238 5.89 18.74 -1.13
C GLU A 238 5.67 17.52 -2.00
N ASN A 239 4.44 17.30 -2.47
CA ASN A 239 4.10 16.14 -3.30
C ASN A 239 4.79 16.21 -4.65
N ARG A 240 4.92 17.41 -5.23
CA ARG A 240 5.67 17.65 -6.47
C ARG A 240 7.14 17.28 -6.31
N ALA A 241 7.77 17.72 -5.22
CA ALA A 241 9.17 17.40 -4.91
C ALA A 241 9.40 15.90 -4.70
N VAL A 242 8.41 15.16 -4.17
CA VAL A 242 8.47 13.69 -4.07
C VAL A 242 8.46 13.07 -5.46
N LEU A 243 7.53 13.46 -6.34
CA LEU A 243 7.46 12.93 -7.70
C LEU A 243 8.74 13.19 -8.50
N ILE A 244 9.32 14.39 -8.40
CA ILE A 244 10.61 14.74 -9.04
C ILE A 244 11.74 13.82 -8.54
N ARG A 245 11.84 13.61 -7.23
CA ARG A 245 12.85 12.71 -6.64
C ARG A 245 12.65 11.27 -7.09
N CYS A 246 11.42 10.76 -7.05
CA CYS A 246 11.12 9.40 -7.51
C CYS A 246 11.44 9.20 -8.99
N ALA A 247 11.18 10.20 -9.83
CA ALA A 247 11.53 10.17 -11.25
C ALA A 247 13.05 10.05 -11.46
N ALA A 248 13.83 10.82 -10.71
CA ALA A 248 15.28 10.76 -10.76
C ALA A 248 15.82 9.41 -10.25
N GLU A 249 15.35 8.95 -9.09
CA GLU A 249 15.76 7.67 -8.48
C GLU A 249 15.37 6.45 -9.33
N SER A 250 14.27 6.55 -10.08
CA SER A 250 13.81 5.49 -11.00
C SER A 250 14.42 5.60 -12.40
N ASN A 251 15.38 6.51 -12.60
CA ASN A 251 16.15 6.67 -13.83
C ASN A 251 15.32 7.08 -15.07
N PHE A 252 14.32 7.96 -14.90
CA PHE A 252 13.61 8.58 -16.02
C PHE A 252 14.49 9.63 -16.71
N CYS A 253 15.58 9.20 -17.37
CA CYS A 253 16.60 10.07 -17.95
C CYS A 253 16.05 11.06 -18.98
N HIS A 254 14.95 10.72 -19.67
CA HIS A 254 14.24 11.61 -20.60
C HIS A 254 13.75 12.91 -19.94
N LEU A 255 13.60 12.91 -18.62
CA LEU A 255 13.15 14.07 -17.86
C LEU A 255 14.28 15.01 -17.43
N ALA A 256 15.55 14.63 -17.62
CA ALA A 256 16.70 15.42 -17.15
C ALA A 256 16.69 16.84 -17.73
N ASP A 257 16.50 16.97 -19.05
CA ASP A 257 16.45 18.27 -19.75
C ASP A 257 15.25 19.10 -19.30
N THR A 258 14.08 18.47 -19.17
CA THR A 258 12.86 19.15 -18.69
C THR A 258 13.04 19.68 -17.28
N PHE A 259 13.57 18.87 -16.37
CA PHE A 259 13.83 19.29 -14.99
C PHE A 259 14.90 20.39 -14.93
N TYR A 260 15.89 20.36 -15.83
CA TYR A 260 16.86 21.45 -15.96
C TYR A 260 16.21 22.75 -16.45
N GLN A 261 15.28 22.67 -17.40
CA GLN A 261 14.51 23.83 -17.85
C GLN A 261 13.65 24.41 -16.72
N TRP A 262 13.00 23.57 -15.91
CA TRP A 262 12.25 24.00 -14.72
C TRP A 262 13.15 24.62 -13.65
N LEU A 263 14.34 24.05 -13.41
CA LEU A 263 15.34 24.62 -12.50
C LEU A 263 15.76 26.04 -12.91
N ARG A 264 15.79 26.32 -14.22
CA ARG A 264 16.11 27.64 -14.79
C ARG A 264 14.91 28.59 -14.89
N SER A 265 13.71 28.10 -14.65
CA SER A 265 12.49 28.88 -14.77
C SER A 265 12.35 29.92 -13.66
N LYS A 266 11.71 31.04 -14.00
CA LYS A 266 11.37 32.10 -13.03
C LYS A 266 9.98 31.94 -12.42
N GLU A 267 9.24 30.89 -12.79
CA GLU A 267 7.91 30.66 -12.23
C GLU A 267 7.98 30.31 -10.74
N ASP A 268 7.08 30.88 -9.95
CA ASP A 268 7.04 30.70 -8.49
C ASP A 268 6.89 29.22 -8.09
N MET A 269 6.23 28.43 -8.93
CA MET A 269 6.00 27.01 -8.72
C MET A 269 7.32 26.21 -8.61
N TRP A 270 8.29 26.50 -9.48
CA TRP A 270 9.59 25.83 -9.52
C TRP A 270 10.60 26.44 -8.54
N ASN A 271 10.42 27.71 -8.20
CA ASN A 271 11.25 28.43 -7.22
C ASN A 271 10.84 28.20 -5.76
N ASN A 272 9.80 27.40 -5.49
CA ASN A 272 9.49 26.99 -4.13
C ASN A 272 10.68 26.21 -3.53
N PRO A 273 11.13 26.49 -2.29
CA PRO A 273 12.35 25.90 -1.76
C PRO A 273 12.41 24.37 -1.75
N VAL A 274 11.27 23.72 -1.51
CA VAL A 274 11.17 22.26 -1.47
C VAL A 274 11.30 21.66 -2.87
N VAL A 275 10.65 22.29 -3.86
CA VAL A 275 10.71 21.87 -5.27
C VAL A 275 12.09 22.15 -5.86
N LEU A 276 12.65 23.32 -5.57
CA LEU A 276 13.96 23.73 -6.05
C LEU A 276 15.07 22.79 -5.54
N THR A 277 14.99 22.38 -4.28
CA THR A 277 15.90 21.37 -3.70
C THR A 277 15.80 20.05 -4.46
N ALA A 278 14.58 19.56 -4.71
CA ALA A 278 14.36 18.33 -5.48
C ALA A 278 14.83 18.43 -6.93
N LEU A 279 14.68 19.59 -7.58
CA LEU A 279 15.20 19.83 -8.93
C LEU A 279 16.73 19.79 -8.94
N ILE A 280 17.41 20.47 -8.01
CA ILE A 280 18.88 20.41 -7.89
C ILE A 280 19.35 18.97 -7.67
N ASP A 281 18.76 18.27 -6.71
CA ASP A 281 19.11 16.87 -6.42
C ASP A 281 18.85 15.95 -7.62
N SER A 282 17.78 16.18 -8.37
CA SER A 282 17.48 15.37 -9.58
C SER A 282 18.57 15.51 -10.64
N GLN A 283 19.14 16.71 -10.83
CA GLN A 283 20.23 16.92 -11.80
C GLN A 283 21.50 16.19 -11.38
N ARG A 284 21.79 16.15 -10.08
CA ARG A 284 22.88 15.34 -9.52
C ARG A 284 22.65 13.85 -9.79
N ILE A 285 21.45 13.33 -9.54
CA ILE A 285 21.12 11.91 -9.74
C ILE A 285 21.21 11.53 -11.23
N PHE A 286 20.71 12.38 -12.13
CA PHE A 286 20.83 12.18 -13.58
C PHE A 286 22.24 12.42 -14.13
N LEU A 287 23.17 12.93 -13.31
CA LEU A 287 24.52 13.28 -13.72
C LEU A 287 24.57 14.31 -14.85
N ASN A 288 23.63 15.27 -14.84
CA ASN A 288 23.53 16.29 -15.87
C ASN A 288 24.64 17.35 -15.70
N LEU A 289 25.73 17.18 -16.43
CA LEU A 289 26.88 18.10 -16.37
C LEU A 289 26.52 19.53 -16.81
N ASP A 290 25.59 19.70 -17.74
CA ASP A 290 25.14 21.02 -18.23
C ASP A 290 24.44 21.85 -17.14
N ALA A 291 23.99 21.21 -16.07
CA ALA A 291 23.37 21.87 -14.93
C ALA A 291 24.40 22.41 -13.92
N ALA A 292 25.64 21.92 -13.91
CA ALA A 292 26.63 22.23 -12.87
C ALA A 292 26.88 23.74 -12.73
N ASP A 293 27.16 24.43 -13.85
CA ASP A 293 27.40 25.88 -13.89
C ASP A 293 26.23 26.70 -13.34
N TYR A 294 25.01 26.23 -13.60
CA TYR A 294 23.81 26.91 -13.10
C TYR A 294 23.61 26.67 -11.60
N ILE A 295 23.86 25.44 -11.13
CA ILE A 295 23.67 25.05 -9.73
C ILE A 295 24.60 25.82 -8.79
N VAL A 296 25.82 26.19 -9.23
CA VAL A 296 26.79 26.98 -8.44
C VAL A 296 26.17 28.26 -7.85
N ARG A 297 25.18 28.85 -8.51
CA ARG A 297 24.49 30.08 -8.05
C ARG A 297 23.74 29.87 -6.73
N PHE A 298 23.37 28.64 -6.41
CA PHE A 298 22.62 28.29 -5.21
C PHE A 298 23.49 27.94 -4.00
N LEU A 299 24.83 27.89 -4.14
CA LEU A 299 25.75 27.58 -3.03
C LEU A 299 25.63 28.55 -1.84
N TYR A 300 25.26 29.81 -2.13
CA TYR A 300 25.09 30.86 -1.12
C TYR A 300 23.62 31.24 -0.92
N HIS A 301 22.69 30.33 -1.25
CA HIS A 301 21.26 30.57 -1.08
C HIS A 301 20.91 30.76 0.41
N SER A 302 19.93 31.64 0.68
CA SER A 302 19.53 31.97 2.06
C SER A 302 18.91 30.78 2.80
N ASP A 303 18.22 29.90 2.06
CA ASP A 303 17.77 28.61 2.56
C ASP A 303 18.92 27.60 2.59
N LYS A 304 19.25 27.12 3.80
CA LYS A 304 20.33 26.16 4.05
C LYS A 304 20.12 24.82 3.32
N LYS A 305 18.88 24.39 3.12
CA LYS A 305 18.60 23.11 2.43
C LYS A 305 18.98 23.20 0.95
N ILE A 306 18.67 24.32 0.32
CA ILE A 306 19.04 24.59 -1.08
C ILE A 306 20.56 24.69 -1.20
N ALA A 307 21.21 25.44 -0.30
CA ALA A 307 22.66 25.57 -0.31
C ALA A 307 23.38 24.21 -0.17
N LEU A 308 22.89 23.36 0.74
CA LEU A 308 23.43 22.01 0.95
C LEU A 308 23.21 21.10 -0.27
N ALA A 309 22.02 21.12 -0.88
CA ALA A 309 21.73 20.37 -2.10
C ALA A 309 22.62 20.81 -3.26
N ALA A 310 22.85 22.12 -3.39
CA ALA A 310 23.75 22.68 -4.40
C ALA A 310 25.21 22.27 -4.17
N GLU A 311 25.69 22.31 -2.91
CA GLU A 311 27.04 21.88 -2.55
C GLU A 311 27.28 20.41 -2.90
N ASN A 312 26.37 19.53 -2.50
CA ASN A 312 26.44 18.11 -2.80
C ASN A 312 26.41 17.84 -4.32
N SER A 313 25.55 18.55 -5.04
CA SER A 313 25.38 18.39 -6.49
C SER A 313 26.60 18.85 -7.27
N VAL A 314 27.16 20.02 -6.96
CA VAL A 314 28.36 20.53 -7.62
C VAL A 314 29.56 19.63 -7.31
N GLY A 315 29.73 19.19 -6.06
CA GLY A 315 30.82 18.29 -5.69
C GLY A 315 30.82 16.99 -6.48
N GLU A 316 29.66 16.35 -6.64
CA GLU A 316 29.54 15.10 -7.40
C GLU A 316 29.73 15.31 -8.91
N LEU A 317 29.08 16.30 -9.50
CA LEU A 317 29.15 16.56 -10.94
C LEU A 317 30.57 16.96 -11.38
N THR A 318 31.23 17.85 -10.64
CA THR A 318 32.61 18.27 -10.96
C THR A 318 33.61 17.14 -10.79
N SER A 319 33.49 16.32 -9.74
CA SER A 319 34.39 15.17 -9.54
C SER A 319 34.36 14.18 -10.72
N ARG A 320 33.18 14.02 -11.35
CA ARG A 320 33.01 13.16 -12.52
C ARG A 320 33.46 13.79 -13.82
N GLU A 321 33.28 15.10 -13.99
CA GLU A 321 33.85 15.84 -15.13
C GLU A 321 35.38 15.74 -15.13
N PHE A 322 36.01 15.85 -13.95
CA PHE A 322 37.44 15.58 -13.80
C PHE A 322 37.79 14.12 -14.12
N ALA A 323 36.98 13.14 -13.69
CA ALA A 323 37.23 11.73 -13.98
C ALA A 323 37.08 11.38 -15.48
N SER A 324 36.09 11.96 -16.16
CA SER A 324 35.87 11.77 -17.60
C SER A 324 36.95 12.45 -18.44
N ALA A 325 37.44 13.61 -18.03
CA ALA A 325 38.55 14.31 -18.66
C ALA A 325 39.90 13.56 -18.54
N ILE A 326 40.05 12.69 -17.53
CA ILE A 326 41.27 11.91 -17.26
C ILE A 326 41.22 10.50 -17.91
N GLY A 327 40.09 10.09 -18.52
CA GLY A 327 40.02 8.90 -19.37
C GLY A 327 40.11 7.54 -18.65
N HIS A 328 39.86 7.48 -17.33
CA HIS A 328 39.84 6.21 -16.60
C HIS A 328 38.41 5.75 -16.29
N PRO A 329 38.01 4.52 -16.68
CA PRO A 329 36.75 3.95 -16.25
C PRO A 329 36.85 3.62 -14.77
N ILE A 330 36.07 4.31 -13.94
CA ILE A 330 35.86 3.90 -12.55
C ILE A 330 34.95 2.68 -12.60
N VAL A 331 35.56 1.50 -12.45
CA VAL A 331 34.84 0.26 -12.11
C VAL A 331 34.34 0.43 -10.68
N LEU A 332 33.03 0.64 -10.52
CA LEU A 332 32.37 0.60 -9.21
C LEU A 332 32.11 -0.87 -8.86
N ASN A 333 32.65 -1.30 -7.71
CA ASN A 333 32.32 -2.57 -7.04
C ASN A 333 31.07 -2.42 -6.18
#